data_AF-A0AAV8YYN7-F1
#
_entry.id   AF-A0AAV8YYN7-F1
#
_cell.length_a   1.000
_cell.length_b   1.000
_cell.length_c   1.000
_cell.angle_alpha   90.00
_cell.angle_beta   90.00
_cell.angle_gamma   90.00
#
_symmetry.space_group_name_H-M   'P 1'
#
loop_
_entity.id
_entity.type
_entity.pdbx_description
1 polymer ?
#
loop_
_entity_poly.entity_id
_entity_poly.type
_entity_poly.pdbx_seq_one_letter_code
_entity_poly.pdbx_strand_id
1 'polypeptide(L)'
;MKSRCVKFHQNGLTLGRILYYSSSPSDFEDNRTLLKEFCERHNKCGQRIVLVTSGGTTVPLEHNTVRFVDNFSAGTRGAASAEYFLEHGYAVIFMHRLNCFIILVKPDSVDVLAPVLASYKAAQDGGRILYVNFTTVSDYFWLLRAACECLGACGPRAPTHKMQSSGVPNIQLQLVPKLLAPIVSLWVPHAYVVSFKLETDESILITKARDSLNKYKHK
;
A
#
# COMPACT_ATOMS: atom_id res chain seq x y z
N MET A 1 -0.34 38.91 -0.96
CA MET A 1 -0.01 37.91 0.07
C MET A 1 0.85 36.82 -0.55
N LYS A 2 2.13 36.70 -0.15
CA LYS A 2 3.05 35.68 -0.68
C LYS A 2 2.81 34.35 0.04
N SER A 3 2.20 33.38 -0.65
CA SER A 3 2.06 32.01 -0.15
C SER A 3 3.43 31.34 -0.13
N ARG A 4 3.91 31.03 1.08
CA ARG A 4 5.19 30.34 1.29
C ARG A 4 5.08 28.90 0.77
N CYS A 5 5.73 28.65 -0.36
CA CYS A 5 5.99 27.31 -0.88
C CYS A 5 7.01 26.62 0.06
N VAL A 6 6.57 25.60 0.79
CA VAL A 6 7.47 24.77 1.60
C VAL A 6 8.28 23.89 0.64
N LYS A 7 9.49 24.35 0.29
CA LYS A 7 10.47 23.54 -0.43
C LYS A 7 11.04 22.50 0.53
N PHE A 8 10.61 21.25 0.40
CA PHE A 8 11.33 20.12 0.99
C PHE A 8 12.61 19.88 0.19
N HIS A 9 13.73 20.41 0.68
CA HIS A 9 15.08 20.02 0.24
C HIS A 9 15.50 18.80 1.07
N GLN A 10 15.34 17.61 0.52
CA GLN A 10 16.12 16.45 0.92
C GLN A 10 16.64 15.80 -0.37
N ASN A 11 17.96 15.58 -0.42
CA ASN A 11 18.69 15.01 -1.56
C ASN A 11 18.27 13.55 -1.80
N GLY A 12 17.11 13.36 -2.44
CA GLY A 12 16.54 12.08 -2.83
C GLY A 12 15.34 12.29 -3.76
N LEU A 13 14.97 11.29 -4.55
CA LEU A 13 13.77 11.34 -5.39
C LEU A 13 12.57 11.75 -4.53
N THR A 14 11.76 12.71 -4.97
CA THR A 14 10.46 12.96 -4.33
C THR A 14 9.48 11.89 -4.79
N LEU A 15 8.45 11.58 -4.01
CA LEU A 15 7.40 10.64 -4.42
C LEU A 15 6.74 11.06 -5.75
N GLY A 16 6.57 12.36 -5.95
CA GLY A 16 6.12 12.92 -7.22
C GLY A 16 7.05 12.60 -8.38
N ARG A 17 8.36 12.41 -8.14
CA ARG A 17 9.33 12.01 -9.15
C ARG A 17 9.26 10.52 -9.47
N ILE A 18 9.01 9.64 -8.49
CA ILE A 18 8.79 8.20 -8.78
C ILE A 18 7.53 8.01 -9.62
N LEU A 19 6.39 8.55 -9.17
CA LEU A 19 5.13 8.48 -9.90
C LEU A 19 5.19 9.18 -11.27
N TYR A 20 6.13 10.11 -11.46
CA TYR A 20 6.34 10.82 -12.73
C TYR A 20 7.16 10.01 -13.74
N TYR A 21 8.16 9.24 -13.28
CA TYR A 21 8.98 8.40 -14.16
C TYR A 21 8.42 7.00 -14.38
N SER A 22 7.30 6.65 -13.74
CA SER A 22 6.71 5.33 -13.84
C SER A 22 5.28 5.38 -14.39
N SER A 23 5.01 4.54 -15.39
CA SER A 23 3.66 4.35 -15.91
C SER A 23 2.75 3.79 -14.83
N SER A 24 1.51 4.26 -14.77
CA SER A 24 0.47 3.61 -13.99
C SER A 24 0.26 2.18 -14.50
N PRO A 25 -0.12 1.23 -13.64
CA PRO A 25 -0.51 -0.10 -14.09
C PRO A 25 -1.72 -0.02 -15.02
N SER A 26 -1.86 -0.99 -15.93
CA SER A 26 -2.88 -0.98 -16.99
C SER A 26 -4.31 -1.02 -16.46
N ASP A 27 -4.50 -1.62 -15.29
CA ASP A 27 -5.77 -1.76 -14.56
C ASP A 27 -5.98 -0.65 -13.52
N PHE A 28 -5.20 0.43 -13.57
CA PHE A 28 -5.23 1.48 -12.54
C PHE A 28 -6.60 2.16 -12.39
N GLU A 29 -7.25 2.54 -13.48
CA GLU A 29 -8.54 3.24 -13.43
C GLU A 29 -9.68 2.33 -12.96
N ASP A 30 -9.63 1.04 -13.31
CA ASP A 30 -10.57 0.04 -12.83
C ASP A 30 -10.42 -0.15 -11.31
N ASN A 31 -9.19 -0.36 -10.83
CA ASN A 31 -8.90 -0.46 -9.40
C ASN A 31 -9.31 0.81 -8.65
N ARG A 32 -9.07 1.99 -9.22
CA ARG A 32 -9.45 3.27 -8.63
C ARG A 32 -10.97 3.39 -8.49
N THR A 33 -11.72 2.92 -9.47
CA THR A 33 -13.19 2.88 -9.43
C THR A 33 -13.68 1.93 -8.35
N LEU A 34 -13.14 0.70 -8.30
CA LEU A 34 -13.46 -0.29 -7.27
C LEU A 34 -13.17 0.22 -5.85
N LEU A 35 -12.00 0.84 -5.64
CA LEU A 35 -11.61 1.43 -4.36
C LEU A 35 -12.60 2.51 -3.92
N LYS A 36 -12.98 3.39 -4.85
CA LYS A 36 -13.94 4.47 -4.58
C LYS A 36 -15.30 3.93 -4.18
N GLU A 37 -15.86 3.02 -4.98
CA GLU A 37 -17.16 2.41 -4.70
C GLU A 37 -17.17 1.64 -3.38
N PHE A 38 -16.07 0.94 -3.08
CA PHE A 38 -15.90 0.23 -1.81
C PHE A 38 -15.91 1.19 -0.62
N CYS A 39 -15.12 2.26 -0.69
CA CYS A 39 -15.07 3.26 0.37
C CYS A 39 -16.43 3.94 0.57
N GLU A 40 -17.08 4.36 -0.50
CA GLU A 40 -18.39 5.02 -0.44
C GLU A 40 -19.48 4.14 0.16
N ARG A 41 -19.52 2.85 -0.21
CA ARG A 41 -20.50 1.89 0.32
C ARG A 41 -20.36 1.70 1.83
N HIS A 42 -19.16 1.41 2.32
CA HIS A 42 -18.95 1.14 3.73
C HIS A 42 -19.03 2.40 4.60
N ASN A 43 -18.63 3.56 4.06
CA ASN A 43 -18.86 4.84 4.73
C ASN A 43 -20.35 5.15 4.92
N LYS A 44 -21.21 4.87 3.92
CA LYS A 44 -22.67 5.03 4.04
C LYS A 44 -23.26 4.16 5.15
N CYS A 45 -22.73 2.96 5.35
CA CYS A 45 -23.14 2.03 6.40
C CYS A 45 -22.46 2.28 7.76
N GLY A 46 -21.58 3.30 7.88
CA GLY A 46 -20.81 3.57 9.09
C GLY A 46 -19.80 2.47 9.44
N GLN A 47 -19.48 1.58 8.50
CA GLN A 47 -18.56 0.47 8.72
C GLN A 47 -17.11 0.95 8.63
N ARG A 48 -16.29 0.54 9.60
CA ARG A 48 -14.87 0.90 9.63
C ARG A 48 -14.12 0.20 8.49
N ILE A 49 -13.25 0.95 7.82
CA ILE A 49 -12.46 0.45 6.69
C ILE A 49 -10.98 0.39 7.09
N VAL A 50 -10.30 -0.68 6.70
CA VAL A 50 -8.85 -0.82 6.86
C VAL A 50 -8.19 -1.17 5.54
N LEU A 51 -7.05 -0.54 5.25
CA LEU A 51 -6.17 -0.91 4.16
C LEU A 51 -5.01 -1.72 4.71
N VAL A 52 -4.88 -2.97 4.24
CA VAL A 52 -3.79 -3.87 4.58
C VAL A 52 -2.91 -4.03 3.35
N THR A 53 -1.63 -3.66 3.47
CA THR A 53 -0.63 -3.92 2.43
C THR A 53 0.18 -5.17 2.76
N SER A 54 0.26 -6.12 1.83
CA SER A 54 0.92 -7.42 2.06
C SER A 54 1.85 -7.83 0.91
N GLY A 55 2.87 -8.62 1.22
CA GLY A 55 3.82 -9.12 0.24
C GLY A 55 5.00 -8.18 -0.06
N GLY A 56 5.94 -8.71 -0.83
CA GLY A 56 7.15 -8.02 -1.26
C GLY A 56 6.89 -7.08 -2.44
N THR A 57 7.72 -6.06 -2.60
CA THR A 57 7.72 -5.25 -3.81
C THR A 57 8.95 -5.56 -4.65
N THR A 58 8.80 -5.63 -5.97
CA THR A 58 9.93 -5.79 -6.89
C THR A 58 10.27 -4.49 -7.61
N VAL A 59 11.56 -4.24 -7.79
CA VAL A 59 12.07 -3.17 -8.65
C VAL A 59 12.72 -3.81 -9.88
N PRO A 60 12.20 -3.56 -11.09
CA PRO A 60 12.85 -4.03 -12.31
C PRO A 60 14.18 -3.30 -12.52
N LEU A 61 15.22 -4.03 -12.93
CA LEU A 61 16.53 -3.45 -13.24
C LEU A 61 16.64 -2.95 -14.69
N GLU A 62 15.69 -3.34 -15.55
CA GLU A 62 15.70 -3.13 -17.01
C GLU A 62 14.28 -2.84 -17.52
N HIS A 63 14.16 -2.01 -18.58
CA HIS A 63 12.87 -1.66 -19.20
C HIS A 63 12.15 -2.89 -19.78
N ASN A 64 12.90 -3.82 -20.38
CA ASN A 64 12.42 -5.15 -20.75
C ASN A 64 12.90 -6.11 -19.65
N THR A 65 12.10 -6.22 -18.60
CA THR A 65 12.56 -6.77 -17.33
C THR A 65 12.84 -8.27 -17.40
N VAL A 66 14.12 -8.66 -17.31
CA VAL A 66 14.55 -10.05 -17.05
C VAL A 66 15.01 -10.20 -15.60
N ARG A 67 15.57 -9.14 -15.02
CA ARG A 67 16.15 -9.12 -13.66
C ARG A 67 15.43 -8.11 -12.76
N PHE A 68 15.22 -8.48 -11.50
CA PHE A 68 14.57 -7.63 -10.51
C PHE A 68 15.22 -7.76 -9.12
N VAL A 69 15.10 -6.71 -8.32
CA VAL A 69 15.38 -6.74 -6.88
C VAL A 69 14.07 -6.99 -6.16
N ASP A 70 13.99 -8.05 -5.36
CA ASP A 70 12.78 -8.44 -4.60
C ASP A 70 12.99 -8.16 -3.11
N ASN A 71 12.08 -7.38 -2.51
CA ASN A 71 11.95 -7.33 -1.06
C ASN A 71 11.11 -8.50 -0.60
N PHE A 72 11.74 -9.63 -0.29
CA PHE A 72 11.00 -10.86 0.04
C PHE A 72 10.04 -10.68 1.23
N SER A 73 8.78 -11.02 1.01
CA SER A 73 7.78 -11.20 2.07
C SER A 73 6.76 -12.24 1.64
N ALA A 74 6.60 -13.27 2.48
CA ALA A 74 5.62 -14.33 2.32
C ALA A 74 4.16 -13.81 2.38
N GLY A 75 3.92 -12.62 2.94
CA GLY A 75 2.55 -12.06 3.04
C GLY A 75 1.66 -12.68 4.12
N THR A 76 2.15 -13.65 4.89
CA THR A 76 1.41 -14.35 5.96
C THR A 76 0.84 -13.39 7.01
N ARG A 77 1.63 -12.43 7.50
CA ARG A 77 1.18 -11.42 8.47
C ARG A 77 0.07 -10.53 7.93
N GLY A 78 0.14 -10.16 6.65
CA GLY A 78 -0.89 -9.35 6.03
C GLY A 78 -2.20 -10.12 5.91
N ALA A 79 -2.14 -11.37 5.44
CA ALA A 79 -3.32 -12.24 5.34
C ALA A 79 -3.99 -12.46 6.70
N ALA A 80 -3.21 -12.83 7.73
CA ALA A 80 -3.73 -13.00 9.10
C ALA A 80 -4.33 -11.70 9.67
N SER A 81 -3.73 -10.55 9.37
CA SER A 81 -4.28 -9.25 9.79
C SER A 81 -5.62 -8.98 9.12
N ALA A 82 -5.76 -9.29 7.83
CA ALA A 82 -7.00 -9.11 7.08
C ALA A 82 -8.13 -9.98 7.65
N GLU A 83 -7.85 -11.25 7.95
CA GLU A 83 -8.80 -12.16 8.61
C GLU A 83 -9.24 -11.60 9.97
N TYR A 84 -8.29 -11.20 10.81
CA TYR A 84 -8.58 -10.61 12.11
C TYR A 84 -9.50 -9.39 12.02
N PHE A 85 -9.24 -8.48 11.06
CA PHE A 85 -10.09 -7.29 10.87
C PHE A 85 -11.50 -7.66 10.39
N LEU A 86 -11.64 -8.63 9.49
CA LEU A 86 -12.95 -9.11 9.01
C LEU A 86 -13.79 -9.69 10.15
N GLU A 87 -13.17 -10.45 11.06
CA GLU A 87 -13.83 -11.00 12.25
C GLU A 87 -14.32 -9.91 13.21
N HIS A 88 -13.62 -8.78 13.27
CA HIS A 88 -13.97 -7.63 14.11
C HIS A 88 -14.85 -6.59 13.39
N GLY A 89 -15.50 -6.99 12.29
CA GLY A 89 -16.51 -6.20 11.58
C GLY A 89 -15.96 -5.09 10.68
N TYR A 90 -14.65 -5.06 10.41
CA TYR A 90 -14.08 -4.13 9.45
C TYR A 90 -14.38 -4.56 8.02
N ALA A 91 -14.45 -3.58 7.12
CA ALA A 91 -14.29 -3.78 5.69
C ALA A 91 -12.80 -3.67 5.34
N VAL A 92 -12.27 -4.61 4.58
CA VAL A 92 -10.83 -4.73 4.32
C VAL A 92 -10.52 -4.47 2.85
N ILE A 93 -9.64 -3.50 2.57
CA ILE A 93 -8.95 -3.41 1.29
C ILE A 93 -7.63 -4.16 1.46
N PHE A 94 -7.50 -5.30 0.77
CA PHE A 94 -6.32 -6.14 0.82
C PHE A 94 -5.46 -5.90 -0.43
N MET A 95 -4.49 -5.02 -0.29
CA MET A 95 -3.54 -4.71 -1.36
C MET A 95 -2.32 -5.61 -1.24
N HIS A 96 -2.15 -6.55 -2.15
CA HIS A 96 -1.13 -7.59 -2.03
C HIS A 96 -0.39 -7.87 -3.33
N ARG A 97 0.83 -8.39 -3.19
CA ARG A 97 1.64 -8.77 -4.34
C ARG A 97 1.01 -9.98 -5.05
N LEU A 98 0.79 -9.87 -6.35
CA LEU A 98 0.33 -10.97 -7.19
C LEU A 98 1.31 -12.15 -7.06
N ASN A 99 0.76 -13.36 -6.89
CA ASN A 99 1.50 -14.61 -6.62
C ASN A 99 2.10 -14.77 -5.21
N CYS A 100 1.79 -13.89 -4.25
CA CYS A 100 2.00 -14.22 -2.83
C CYS A 100 0.87 -15.15 -2.35
N PHE A 101 1.19 -16.44 -2.19
CA PHE A 101 0.32 -17.54 -1.75
C PHE A 101 -0.99 -17.68 -2.54
N ILE A 102 -0.94 -18.44 -3.63
CA ILE A 102 -2.09 -19.24 -4.06
C ILE A 102 -2.25 -20.33 -2.99
N ILE A 103 -3.39 -20.35 -2.29
CA ILE A 103 -3.70 -21.37 -1.28
C ILE A 103 -3.85 -22.72 -2.00
N LEU A 104 -2.77 -23.48 -2.13
CA LEU A 104 -2.83 -24.88 -2.51
C LEU A 104 -3.24 -25.67 -1.26
N VAL A 105 -4.55 -25.90 -1.13
CA VAL A 105 -5.10 -26.75 -0.07
C VAL A 105 -4.69 -28.19 -0.34
N LYS A 106 -3.93 -28.79 0.57
CA LYS A 106 -3.72 -30.24 0.54
C LYS A 106 -5.05 -30.94 0.87
N PRO A 107 -5.40 -32.04 0.19
CA PRO A 107 -6.65 -32.77 0.43
C PRO A 107 -6.87 -33.15 1.90
N ASP A 108 -5.78 -33.43 2.62
CA ASP A 108 -5.81 -33.86 4.02
C ASP A 108 -6.04 -32.71 5.02
N SER A 109 -6.14 -31.46 4.55
CA SER A 109 -6.34 -30.27 5.39
C SER A 109 -7.71 -29.63 5.21
N VAL A 110 -8.60 -30.25 4.42
CA VAL A 110 -9.90 -29.69 4.04
C VAL A 110 -10.80 -29.46 5.26
N ASP A 111 -10.83 -30.38 6.22
CA ASP A 111 -11.67 -30.23 7.43
C ASP A 111 -11.21 -29.07 8.33
N VAL A 112 -9.90 -28.83 8.39
CA VAL A 112 -9.31 -27.71 9.14
C VAL A 112 -9.54 -26.38 8.43
N LEU A 113 -9.52 -26.39 7.08
CA LEU A 113 -9.66 -25.19 6.26
C LEU A 113 -11.10 -24.83 5.93
N ALA A 114 -12.05 -25.77 6.04
CA ALA A 114 -13.48 -25.54 5.79
C ALA A 114 -14.04 -24.31 6.52
N PRO A 115 -13.83 -24.09 7.84
CA PRO A 115 -14.31 -22.89 8.51
C PRO A 115 -13.65 -21.60 7.98
N VAL A 116 -12.36 -21.66 7.64
CA VAL A 116 -11.62 -20.52 7.07
C VAL A 116 -12.16 -20.16 5.69
N LEU A 117 -12.36 -21.16 4.83
CA LEU A 117 -12.95 -21.04 3.50
C LEU A 117 -14.39 -20.50 3.56
N ALA A 118 -15.18 -20.94 4.53
CA ALA A 118 -16.54 -20.47 4.73
C ALA A 118 -16.56 -18.98 5.16
N SER A 119 -15.75 -18.61 6.15
CA SER A 119 -15.61 -17.21 6.61
C SER A 119 -15.08 -16.31 5.48
N TYR A 120 -14.13 -16.80 4.70
CA TYR A 120 -13.60 -16.11 3.54
C TYR A 120 -14.67 -15.86 2.48
N LYS A 121 -15.42 -16.92 2.12
CA LYS A 121 -16.51 -16.81 1.16
C LYS A 121 -17.61 -15.87 1.65
N ALA A 122 -17.97 -15.92 2.93
CA ALA A 122 -18.92 -14.99 3.53
C ALA A 122 -18.43 -13.52 3.52
N ALA A 123 -17.11 -13.29 3.62
CA ALA A 123 -16.54 -11.95 3.48
C ALA A 123 -16.60 -11.45 2.02
N GLN A 124 -16.36 -12.33 1.05
CA GLN A 124 -16.48 -12.01 -0.38
C GLN A 124 -17.94 -11.77 -0.79
N ASP A 125 -18.83 -12.69 -0.46
CA ASP A 125 -20.26 -12.62 -0.78
C ASP A 125 -20.91 -11.40 -0.11
N GLY A 126 -20.47 -11.06 1.11
CA GLY A 126 -20.88 -9.86 1.82
C GLY A 126 -20.22 -8.56 1.35
N GLY A 127 -19.33 -8.62 0.35
CA GLY A 127 -18.62 -7.46 -0.18
C GLY A 127 -17.73 -6.75 0.85
N ARG A 128 -17.29 -7.45 1.90
CA ARG A 128 -16.49 -6.90 3.01
C ARG A 128 -15.00 -6.90 2.75
N ILE A 129 -14.54 -7.57 1.70
CA ILE A 129 -13.14 -7.57 1.28
C ILE A 129 -13.00 -7.17 -0.18
N LEU A 130 -12.06 -6.26 -0.46
CA LEU A 130 -11.65 -5.88 -1.81
C LEU A 130 -10.19 -6.25 -2.02
N TYR A 131 -9.92 -7.02 -3.08
CA TYR A 131 -8.58 -7.40 -3.49
C TYR A 131 -8.01 -6.39 -4.48
N VAL A 132 -6.80 -5.91 -4.21
CA VAL A 132 -6.04 -5.05 -5.14
C VAL A 132 -4.66 -5.66 -5.32
N ASN A 133 -4.31 -5.98 -6.56
CA ASN A 133 -3.06 -6.68 -6.87
C ASN A 133 -2.00 -5.69 -7.32
N PHE A 134 -0.76 -5.91 -6.91
CA PHE A 134 0.39 -5.19 -7.45
C PHE A 134 1.52 -6.17 -7.75
N THR A 135 2.43 -5.82 -8.65
CA THR A 135 3.66 -6.62 -8.86
C THR A 135 4.89 -5.77 -8.58
N THR A 136 4.93 -4.59 -9.17
CA THR A 136 6.09 -3.69 -9.11
C THR A 136 5.93 -2.66 -7.99
N VAL A 137 7.05 -2.02 -7.62
CA VAL A 137 7.05 -0.83 -6.76
C VAL A 137 6.22 0.32 -7.36
N SER A 138 6.17 0.45 -8.70
CA SER A 138 5.34 1.47 -9.36
C SER A 138 3.86 1.24 -9.10
N ASP A 139 3.39 0.01 -9.36
CA ASP A 139 2.00 -0.39 -9.16
C ASP A 139 1.59 -0.12 -7.71
N TYR A 140 2.42 -0.57 -6.77
CA TYR A 140 2.21 -0.38 -5.34
C TYR A 140 2.05 1.10 -4.98
N PHE A 141 2.86 2.01 -5.51
CA PHE A 141 2.75 3.44 -5.19
C PHE A 141 1.52 4.10 -5.80
N TRP A 142 1.18 3.76 -7.05
CA TRP A 142 -0.02 4.26 -7.70
C TRP A 142 -1.29 3.80 -6.97
N LEU A 143 -1.38 2.51 -6.67
CA LEU A 143 -2.53 1.90 -6.01
C LEU A 143 -2.64 2.33 -4.54
N LEU A 144 -1.52 2.41 -3.80
CA LEU A 144 -1.51 2.92 -2.43
C LEU A 144 -2.01 4.36 -2.37
N ARG A 145 -1.56 5.21 -3.31
CA ARG A 145 -2.02 6.59 -3.40
C ARG A 145 -3.52 6.65 -3.65
N ALA A 146 -4.02 5.91 -4.62
CA ALA A 146 -5.45 5.88 -4.93
C ALA A 146 -6.29 5.39 -3.74
N ALA A 147 -5.84 4.34 -3.04
CA ALA A 147 -6.51 3.82 -1.86
C ALA A 147 -6.53 4.85 -0.72
N CYS A 148 -5.39 5.49 -0.44
CA CYS A 148 -5.30 6.56 0.56
C CYS A 148 -6.18 7.77 0.21
N GLU A 149 -6.24 8.18 -1.06
CA GLU A 149 -7.12 9.27 -1.51
C GLU A 149 -8.61 8.91 -1.33
N CYS A 150 -9.01 7.65 -1.58
CA CYS A 150 -10.38 7.19 -1.38
C CYS A 150 -10.75 7.10 0.12
N LEU A 151 -9.83 6.64 0.96
CA LEU A 151 -9.99 6.64 2.42
C LEU A 151 -9.99 8.07 3.00
N GLY A 152 -9.19 8.95 2.40
CA GLY A 152 -8.95 10.32 2.84
C GLY A 152 -9.97 11.34 2.36
N ALA A 153 -11.08 10.94 1.72
CA ALA A 153 -12.13 11.85 1.22
C ALA A 153 -12.89 12.67 2.31
N CYS A 154 -12.31 12.81 3.50
CA CYS A 154 -12.56 13.88 4.48
C CYS A 154 -11.36 14.85 4.65
N GLY A 155 -10.48 15.03 3.65
CA GLY A 155 -9.32 15.95 3.73
C GLY A 155 -8.92 16.63 2.40
N PRO A 156 -8.20 17.76 2.45
CA PRO A 156 -7.91 18.61 1.28
C PRO A 156 -7.01 17.91 0.24
N ARG A 157 -7.41 18.03 -1.03
CA ARG A 157 -6.75 17.43 -2.21
C ARG A 157 -5.27 17.81 -2.33
N ALA A 158 -4.42 16.82 -2.58
CA ALA A 158 -3.01 17.01 -2.88
C ALA A 158 -2.80 17.74 -4.23
N PRO A 159 -1.74 18.57 -4.39
CA PRO A 159 -1.52 19.36 -5.60
C PRO A 159 -1.14 18.50 -6.82
N THR A 160 -1.69 18.84 -7.98
CA THR A 160 -1.64 18.07 -9.24
C THR A 160 -0.67 18.63 -10.31
N HIS A 161 0.18 19.60 -9.98
CA HIS A 161 0.93 20.32 -11.03
C HIS A 161 2.21 19.59 -11.51
N LYS A 162 2.24 19.42 -12.84
CA LYS A 162 3.30 18.86 -13.70
C LYS A 162 4.59 19.68 -13.60
N MET A 163 5.74 19.02 -13.42
CA MET A 163 7.06 19.62 -13.64
C MET A 163 7.78 18.91 -14.80
N GLN A 164 8.40 19.71 -15.65
CA GLN A 164 8.98 19.33 -16.93
C GLN A 164 10.42 18.81 -16.72
N SER A 165 10.82 17.74 -17.40
CA SER A 165 12.24 17.35 -17.47
C SER A 165 12.62 16.81 -18.84
N SER A 166 13.72 17.35 -19.36
CA SER A 166 14.43 17.02 -20.58
C SER A 166 15.77 16.35 -20.21
N GLY A 167 16.05 15.16 -20.74
CA GLY A 167 17.39 14.54 -20.63
C GLY A 167 17.42 13.01 -20.64
N VAL A 168 18.50 12.47 -21.22
CA VAL A 168 18.76 11.04 -21.56
C VAL A 168 19.01 10.18 -20.29
N PRO A 169 18.60 8.89 -20.22
CA PRO A 169 18.60 8.12 -18.97
C PRO A 169 19.98 7.55 -18.60
N ASN A 170 20.36 7.67 -17.33
CA ASN A 170 21.48 6.96 -16.71
C ASN A 170 20.92 6.10 -15.55
N ILE A 171 21.22 4.80 -15.51
CA ILE A 171 20.65 3.88 -14.52
C ILE A 171 21.48 3.96 -13.23
N GLN A 172 21.01 4.77 -12.29
CA GLN A 172 21.47 4.80 -10.91
C GLN A 172 20.36 4.28 -10.00
N LEU A 173 20.67 3.30 -9.15
CA LEU A 173 19.77 2.91 -8.06
C LEU A 173 19.70 4.07 -7.06
N GLN A 174 18.63 4.85 -7.13
CA GLN A 174 18.39 5.95 -6.22
C GLN A 174 17.57 5.46 -5.03
N LEU A 175 17.93 5.95 -3.84
CA LEU A 175 17.18 5.65 -2.63
C LEU A 175 15.71 6.02 -2.84
N VAL A 176 14.82 5.05 -2.65
CA VAL A 176 13.38 5.26 -2.72
C VAL A 176 12.96 6.16 -1.54
N PRO A 177 12.34 7.33 -1.76
CA PRO A 177 11.72 8.15 -0.74
C PRO A 177 10.88 7.34 0.25
N LYS A 178 11.08 7.63 1.54
CA LYS A 178 10.30 7.03 2.62
C LYS A 178 8.86 7.54 2.55
N LEU A 179 7.96 6.68 2.10
CA LEU A 179 6.55 6.97 1.86
C LEU A 179 5.70 7.30 3.09
N LEU A 180 6.16 6.88 4.27
CA LEU A 180 5.34 7.03 5.48
C LEU A 180 5.09 8.51 5.82
N ALA A 181 6.03 9.39 5.49
CA ALA A 181 5.85 10.84 5.68
C ALA A 181 4.65 11.39 4.88
N PRO A 182 4.59 11.29 3.54
CA PRO A 182 3.45 11.80 2.77
C PRO A 182 2.13 11.08 3.08
N ILE A 183 2.15 9.78 3.43
CA ILE A 183 0.94 9.06 3.85
C ILE A 183 0.32 9.73 5.08
N VAL A 184 1.12 9.93 6.13
CA VAL A 184 0.64 10.44 7.42
C VAL A 184 0.30 11.92 7.35
N SER A 185 1.08 12.75 6.65
CA SER A 185 0.91 14.20 6.68
C SER A 185 0.05 14.77 5.55
N LEU A 186 -0.08 14.08 4.42
CA LEU A 186 -0.74 14.61 3.23
C LEU A 186 -1.93 13.77 2.78
N TRP A 187 -1.79 12.44 2.73
CA TRP A 187 -2.80 11.59 2.10
C TRP A 187 -3.94 11.22 3.04
N VAL A 188 -3.60 10.84 4.28
CA VAL A 188 -4.58 10.41 5.27
C VAL A 188 -4.30 11.01 6.66
N PRO A 189 -4.31 12.35 6.80
CA PRO A 189 -3.93 13.03 8.04
C PRO A 189 -4.82 12.73 9.25
N HIS A 190 -6.02 12.20 9.00
CA HIS A 190 -6.99 11.84 10.03
C HIS A 190 -7.13 10.32 10.22
N ALA A 191 -6.43 9.50 9.43
CA ALA A 191 -6.49 8.06 9.59
C ALA A 191 -5.55 7.55 10.69
N TYR A 192 -5.89 6.40 11.25
CA TYR A 192 -5.00 5.67 12.14
C TYR A 192 -4.00 4.86 11.30
N VAL A 193 -2.74 5.32 11.24
CA VAL A 193 -1.69 4.69 10.42
C VAL A 193 -0.79 3.84 11.31
N VAL A 194 -0.65 2.55 10.97
CA VAL A 194 0.28 1.61 11.62
C VAL A 194 1.34 1.20 10.61
N SER A 195 2.61 1.09 11.03
CA SER A 195 3.69 0.61 10.17
C SER A 195 4.53 -0.48 10.83
N PHE A 196 4.82 -1.53 10.06
CA PHE A 196 5.67 -2.64 10.49
C PHE A 196 7.13 -2.34 10.18
N LYS A 197 8.02 -2.70 11.11
CA LYS A 197 9.48 -2.68 10.90
C LYS A 197 9.98 -4.12 10.89
N LEU A 198 10.89 -4.41 9.96
CA LEU A 198 11.56 -5.70 9.83
C LEU A 198 13.06 -5.44 9.98
N GLU A 199 13.66 -6.07 10.96
CA GLU A 199 15.11 -6.05 11.21
C GLU A 199 15.54 -7.50 11.49
N THR A 200 16.77 -7.84 11.12
CA THR A 200 17.38 -9.15 11.45
C THR A 200 18.18 -9.11 12.74
N ASP A 201 18.59 -7.91 13.18
CA ASP A 201 19.28 -7.69 14.44
C ASP A 201 18.26 -7.14 15.47
N GLU A 202 18.06 -7.90 16.55
CA GLU A 202 17.11 -7.58 17.60
C GLU A 202 17.51 -6.32 18.38
N SER A 203 18.82 -6.05 18.51
CA SER A 203 19.35 -4.92 19.29
C SER A 203 18.95 -3.56 18.70
N ILE A 204 18.72 -3.49 17.39
CA ILE A 204 18.34 -2.26 16.69
C ILE A 204 16.84 -2.12 16.49
N LEU A 205 16.06 -3.20 16.64
CA LEU A 205 14.64 -3.23 16.28
C LEU A 205 13.82 -2.17 17.03
N ILE A 206 13.95 -2.13 18.35
CA ILE A 206 13.18 -1.18 19.19
C ILE A 206 13.57 0.26 18.88
N THR A 207 14.87 0.52 18.69
CA THR A 207 15.40 1.84 18.37
C THR A 207 14.86 2.31 17.01
N LYS A 208 14.95 1.47 15.98
CA LYS A 208 14.41 1.77 14.64
C LYS A 208 12.89 1.98 14.64
N ALA A 209 12.18 1.22 15.47
CA ALA A 209 10.74 1.38 15.64
C ALA A 209 10.38 2.75 16.24
N ARG A 210 11.05 3.14 17.33
CA ARG A 210 10.86 4.44 18.00
C ARG A 210 11.27 5.60 17.10
N ASP A 211 12.38 5.49 16.39
CA ASP A 211 12.83 6.51 15.44
C ASP A 211 11.78 6.75 14.34
N SER A 212 11.16 5.69 13.85
CA SER A 212 10.07 5.78 12.87
C SER A 212 8.85 6.50 13.44
N LEU A 213 8.42 6.17 14.67
CA LEU A 213 7.33 6.87 15.35
C LEU A 213 7.65 8.36 15.54
N ASN A 214 8.85 8.67 16.02
CA ASN A 214 9.31 10.03 16.25
C ASN A 214 9.41 10.84 14.96
N LYS A 215 9.87 10.21 13.87
CA LYS A 215 10.07 10.87 12.58
C LYS A 215 8.76 11.12 11.83
N TYR A 216 7.86 10.13 11.80
CA TYR A 216 6.66 10.19 10.95
C TYR A 216 5.38 10.52 11.70
N LYS A 217 5.39 10.50 13.04
CA LYS A 217 4.25 10.87 13.91
C LYS A 217 2.97 10.07 13.64
N HIS A 218 3.11 8.83 13.16
CA HIS A 218 2.01 7.86 13.12
C HIS A 218 1.77 7.27 14.51
N LYS A 219 0.67 6.54 14.68
CA LYS A 219 0.23 6.02 15.98
C LYS A 219 0.79 4.63 16.26
#